data_AF-A0A2N0WSB7-F1
#
_entry.id   AF-A0A2N0WSB7-F1
#
_cell.length_a   1.000
_cell.length_b   1.000
_cell.length_c   1.000
_cell.angle_alpha   90.00
_cell.angle_beta   90.00
_cell.angle_gamma   90.00
#
_symmetry.space_group_name_H-M   'P 1'
#
loop_
_entity.id
_entity.type
_entity.pdbx_description
1 polymer ?
#
loop_
_entity_poly.entity_id
_entity_poly.type
_entity_poly.pdbx_seq_one_letter_code
_entity_poly.pdbx_strand_id
1 'polypeptide(L)'
;MNTSLLNRALWVSGAIMLTGCAAVEQQLKQHVKAPQVNFKAMAFGDVSSQAIGFKPTFTVTNTNLFSVPVNSASYQLTVNGQPMVNGNTDTIGQLAPNAPKDVTLDINLASESLSTLQQALFKDKKVDYQVSGDLNIMGLTVPFSQSSTLFVPEVSVSKVNVVKASMKEVQLMVSFAIDNKNDFTLPLQDLSYSVSTAAAPLISGNLANQKIGQGANVIELPLTLKTSQLVSNVLSLMKNPNVPLTVKIDSPMFNYQKTEQLNLSSLF
;
A
#
# COMPACT_ATOMS: atom_id res chain seq x y z
N MET A 1 -6.17 -84.86 -36.45
CA MET A 1 -5.80 -83.68 -37.27
C MET A 1 -6.55 -82.46 -36.75
N ASN A 2 -5.79 -81.44 -36.34
CA ASN A 2 -6.08 -80.02 -36.09
C ASN A 2 -7.18 -79.57 -35.10
N THR A 3 -6.78 -79.52 -33.83
CA THR A 3 -7.25 -78.56 -32.82
C THR A 3 -6.32 -77.33 -32.82
N SER A 4 -6.54 -76.31 -33.66
CA SER A 4 -5.67 -75.11 -33.65
C SER A 4 -6.30 -73.80 -34.15
N LEU A 5 -7.62 -73.64 -34.12
CA LEU A 5 -8.24 -72.42 -34.66
C LEU A 5 -9.19 -71.65 -33.73
N LEU A 6 -9.44 -72.10 -32.49
CA LEU A 6 -10.36 -71.38 -31.58
C LEU A 6 -9.70 -70.44 -30.56
N ASN A 7 -8.37 -70.38 -30.47
CA ASN A 7 -7.67 -69.66 -29.37
C ASN A 7 -6.97 -68.35 -29.77
N ARG A 8 -7.28 -67.75 -30.93
CA ARG A 8 -6.59 -66.52 -31.41
C ARG A 8 -7.46 -65.27 -31.46
N ALA A 9 -8.65 -65.28 -30.86
CA ALA A 9 -9.60 -64.15 -30.93
C ALA A 9 -9.76 -63.38 -29.60
N LEU A 10 -8.86 -63.56 -28.63
CA LEU A 10 -9.06 -63.03 -27.27
C LEU A 10 -7.81 -62.35 -26.69
N TRP A 11 -7.06 -61.58 -27.48
CA TRP A 11 -5.91 -60.79 -26.98
C TRP A 11 -5.65 -59.49 -27.78
N VAL A 12 -6.68 -58.75 -28.21
CA VAL A 12 -6.50 -57.41 -28.84
C VAL A 12 -7.57 -56.39 -28.41
N SER A 13 -7.89 -56.30 -27.11
CA SER A 13 -8.86 -55.27 -26.64
C SER A 13 -8.43 -54.55 -25.37
N GLY A 14 -7.12 -54.30 -25.20
CA GLY A 14 -6.59 -53.69 -23.97
C GLY A 14 -5.51 -52.62 -24.19
N ALA A 15 -5.59 -51.78 -25.23
CA ALA A 15 -4.54 -50.78 -25.47
C ALA A 15 -4.98 -49.49 -26.21
N ILE A 16 -6.17 -48.91 -25.94
CA ILE A 16 -6.59 -47.62 -26.56
C ILE A 16 -7.20 -46.65 -25.54
N MET A 17 -6.68 -46.57 -24.30
CA MET A 17 -7.20 -45.60 -23.31
C MET A 17 -6.15 -44.64 -22.73
N LEU A 18 -4.90 -44.63 -23.22
CA LEU A 18 -3.83 -43.83 -22.61
C LEU A 18 -3.47 -42.53 -23.36
N THR A 19 -4.02 -42.27 -24.55
CA THR A 19 -3.72 -41.04 -25.33
C THR A 19 -4.84 -39.99 -25.30
N GLY A 20 -6.00 -40.31 -24.71
CA GLY A 20 -7.16 -39.42 -24.71
C GLY A 20 -6.99 -38.15 -23.85
N CYS A 21 -6.29 -38.23 -22.72
CA CYS A 21 -6.19 -37.10 -21.79
C CYS A 21 -5.45 -35.89 -22.39
N ALA A 22 -4.35 -36.12 -23.12
CA ALA A 22 -3.58 -35.04 -23.74
C ALA A 22 -4.34 -34.36 -24.90
N ALA A 23 -5.06 -35.16 -25.71
CA ALA A 23 -5.88 -34.63 -26.81
C ALA A 23 -7.06 -33.79 -26.30
N VAL A 24 -7.71 -34.25 -25.23
CA VAL A 24 -8.82 -33.55 -24.58
C VAL A 24 -8.34 -32.24 -23.95
N GLU A 25 -7.20 -32.23 -23.26
CA GLU A 25 -6.61 -31.01 -22.69
C GLU A 25 -6.32 -29.96 -23.77
N GLN A 26 -5.76 -30.39 -24.90
CA GLN A 26 -5.41 -29.49 -26.00
C GLN A 26 -6.65 -28.90 -26.70
N GLN A 27 -7.74 -29.67 -26.84
CA GLN A 27 -9.00 -29.14 -27.37
C GLN A 27 -9.73 -28.21 -26.39
N LEU A 28 -9.66 -28.48 -25.08
CA LEU A 28 -10.19 -27.59 -24.05
C LEU A 28 -9.51 -26.22 -24.08
N LYS A 29 -8.18 -26.18 -24.21
CA LYS A 29 -7.42 -24.91 -24.29
C LYS A 29 -7.86 -24.01 -25.46
N GLN A 30 -8.37 -24.57 -26.56
CA GLN A 30 -8.85 -23.81 -27.71
C GLN A 30 -10.21 -23.14 -27.48
N HIS A 31 -10.98 -23.61 -26.49
CA HIS A 31 -12.34 -23.12 -26.20
C HIS A 31 -12.43 -22.38 -24.85
N VAL A 32 -11.39 -22.43 -24.03
CA VAL A 32 -11.28 -21.64 -22.80
C VAL A 32 -11.01 -20.18 -23.17
N LYS A 33 -11.93 -19.30 -22.80
CA LYS A 33 -11.74 -17.84 -22.88
C LYS A 33 -10.87 -17.39 -21.71
N ALA A 34 -9.90 -16.53 -21.98
CA ALA A 34 -9.13 -15.88 -20.94
C ALA A 34 -10.08 -15.07 -20.02
N PRO A 35 -9.96 -15.20 -18.69
CA PRO A 35 -10.67 -14.34 -17.76
C PRO A 35 -10.33 -12.86 -17.96
N GLN A 36 -11.27 -11.99 -17.61
CA GLN A 36 -11.03 -10.56 -17.59
C GLN A 36 -10.45 -10.18 -16.23
N VAL A 37 -9.35 -9.43 -16.23
CA VAL A 37 -8.70 -8.96 -15.00
C VAL A 37 -8.78 -7.45 -14.95
N ASN A 38 -9.40 -6.91 -13.90
CA ASN A 38 -9.54 -5.47 -13.70
C ASN A 38 -8.98 -5.09 -12.33
N PHE A 39 -8.21 -4.01 -12.25
CA PHE A 39 -7.80 -3.46 -10.96
C PHE A 39 -9.03 -2.96 -10.19
N LYS A 40 -9.13 -3.35 -8.91
CA LYS A 40 -10.23 -2.95 -8.03
C LYS A 40 -9.80 -1.88 -7.04
N ALA A 41 -8.74 -2.14 -6.27
CA ALA A 41 -8.31 -1.24 -5.21
C ALA A 41 -6.87 -1.51 -4.75
N MET A 42 -6.26 -0.50 -4.14
CA MET A 42 -5.01 -0.60 -3.38
C MET A 42 -5.32 -0.58 -1.89
N ALA A 43 -4.84 -1.58 -1.16
CA ALA A 43 -4.83 -1.60 0.30
C ALA A 43 -3.41 -1.80 0.82
N PHE A 44 -3.25 -1.69 2.13
CA PHE A 44 -1.99 -1.91 2.83
C PHE A 44 -2.16 -2.97 3.92
N GLY A 45 -1.15 -3.81 4.09
CA GLY A 45 -0.97 -4.69 5.22
C GLY A 45 -0.20 -4.00 6.34
N ASP A 46 0.83 -4.69 6.84
CA ASP A 46 1.73 -4.13 7.85
C ASP A 46 2.52 -2.96 7.27
N VAL A 47 2.63 -1.88 8.04
CA VAL A 47 3.41 -0.68 7.70
C VAL A 47 4.26 -0.33 8.89
N SER A 48 5.57 -0.42 8.73
CA SER A 48 6.59 -0.06 9.72
C SER A 48 7.81 0.55 9.04
N SER A 49 8.78 0.97 9.84
CA SER A 49 10.08 1.45 9.32
C SER A 49 10.93 0.36 8.64
N GLN A 50 10.58 -0.92 8.78
CA GLN A 50 11.30 -2.05 8.19
C GLN A 50 10.60 -2.63 6.95
N ALA A 51 9.27 -2.60 6.93
CA ALA A 51 8.50 -3.23 5.88
C ALA A 51 7.17 -2.53 5.61
N ILE A 52 6.75 -2.58 4.35
CA ILE A 52 5.42 -2.11 3.92
C ILE A 52 4.79 -3.18 3.02
N GLY A 53 3.65 -3.71 3.45
CA GLY A 53 2.84 -4.64 2.67
C GLY A 53 1.86 -3.90 1.77
N PHE A 54 2.04 -3.96 0.45
CA PHE A 54 1.05 -3.51 -0.52
C PHE A 54 0.11 -4.65 -0.89
N LYS A 55 -1.18 -4.38 -0.84
CA LYS A 55 -2.25 -5.35 -1.10
C LYS A 55 -3.13 -4.93 -2.27
N PRO A 56 -2.64 -4.94 -3.52
CA PRO A 56 -3.46 -4.66 -4.69
C PRO A 56 -4.47 -5.78 -4.89
N THR A 57 -5.71 -5.40 -5.13
CA THR A 57 -6.80 -6.33 -5.41
C THR A 57 -7.24 -6.18 -6.86
N PHE A 58 -7.31 -7.30 -7.56
CA PHE A 58 -7.80 -7.40 -8.92
C PHE A 58 -9.08 -8.25 -8.93
N THR A 59 -10.11 -7.76 -9.61
CA THR A 59 -11.30 -8.56 -9.88
C THR A 59 -11.05 -9.38 -11.14
N VAL A 60 -11.05 -10.70 -10.98
CA VAL A 60 -10.89 -11.68 -12.05
C VAL A 60 -12.26 -12.26 -12.37
N THR A 61 -12.74 -12.05 -13.59
CA THR A 61 -14.06 -12.51 -14.04
C THR A 61 -13.91 -13.64 -15.05
N ASN A 62 -14.41 -14.83 -14.68
CA ASN A 62 -14.44 -15.97 -15.58
C ASN A 62 -15.59 -15.82 -16.57
N THR A 63 -15.29 -15.67 -17.86
CA THR A 63 -16.28 -15.53 -18.94
C THR A 63 -16.67 -16.87 -19.59
N ASN A 64 -16.18 -17.99 -19.03
CA ASN A 64 -16.53 -19.33 -19.45
C ASN A 64 -17.81 -19.80 -18.74
N LEU A 65 -18.51 -20.74 -19.37
CA LEU A 65 -19.72 -21.39 -18.82
C LEU A 65 -19.41 -22.51 -17.82
N PHE A 66 -18.14 -22.73 -17.48
CA PHE A 66 -17.66 -23.75 -16.57
C PHE A 66 -16.64 -23.16 -15.59
N SER A 67 -16.44 -23.85 -14.46
CA SER A 67 -15.48 -23.44 -13.43
C SER A 67 -14.06 -23.60 -13.92
N VAL A 68 -13.20 -22.62 -13.62
CA VAL A 68 -11.80 -22.64 -14.06
C VAL A 68 -10.87 -22.55 -12.85
N PRO A 69 -9.91 -23.47 -12.67
CA PRO A 69 -8.91 -23.36 -11.60
C PRO A 69 -7.87 -22.29 -11.93
N VAL A 70 -7.52 -21.51 -10.91
CA VAL A 70 -6.43 -20.53 -10.91
C VAL A 70 -5.34 -21.04 -9.99
N ASN A 71 -4.21 -21.42 -10.60
CA ASN A 71 -3.12 -22.12 -9.93
C ASN A 71 -2.23 -21.17 -9.13
N SER A 72 -1.87 -20.03 -9.69
CA SER A 72 -1.06 -18.99 -9.03
C SER A 72 -1.10 -17.71 -9.84
N ALA A 73 -0.68 -16.60 -9.25
CA ALA A 73 -0.30 -15.39 -9.94
C ALA A 73 1.21 -15.18 -9.76
N SER A 74 1.96 -14.95 -10.85
CA SER A 74 3.23 -14.24 -10.75
C SER A 74 2.94 -12.75 -10.65
N TYR A 75 3.83 -12.01 -9.99
CA TYR A 75 3.74 -10.55 -9.94
C TYR A 75 5.12 -9.91 -9.83
N GLN A 76 5.18 -8.69 -10.33
CA GLN A 76 6.30 -7.77 -10.22
C GLN A 76 5.77 -6.39 -9.85
N LEU A 77 6.41 -5.76 -8.88
CA LEU A 77 6.27 -4.33 -8.60
C LEU A 77 7.48 -3.62 -9.20
N THR A 78 7.24 -2.65 -10.07
CA THR A 78 8.25 -1.72 -10.56
C THR A 78 8.00 -0.31 -10.01
N VAL A 79 9.08 0.42 -9.82
CA VAL A 79 9.08 1.81 -9.35
C VAL A 79 9.96 2.62 -10.30
N ASN A 80 9.40 3.68 -10.90
CA ASN A 80 10.01 4.44 -11.99
C ASN A 80 10.57 3.53 -13.11
N GLY A 81 9.83 2.46 -13.43
CA GLY A 81 10.21 1.47 -14.44
C GLY A 81 11.30 0.49 -14.03
N GLN A 82 11.85 0.58 -12.80
CA GLN A 82 12.85 -0.36 -12.29
C GLN A 82 12.18 -1.47 -11.47
N PRO A 83 12.50 -2.76 -11.73
CA PRO A 83 12.00 -3.87 -10.91
C PRO A 83 12.42 -3.72 -9.45
N MET A 84 11.46 -3.84 -8.53
CA MET A 84 11.70 -3.64 -7.10
C MET A 84 11.36 -4.89 -6.27
N VAL A 85 10.25 -5.56 -6.58
CA VAL A 85 9.83 -6.81 -5.92
C VAL A 85 9.26 -7.76 -6.98
N ASN A 86 9.55 -9.05 -6.85
CA ASN A 86 8.93 -10.11 -7.63
C ASN A 86 8.43 -11.19 -6.68
N GLY A 87 7.35 -11.86 -7.06
CA GLY A 87 6.85 -12.99 -6.28
C GLY A 87 5.80 -13.80 -7.01
N ASN A 88 5.34 -14.82 -6.30
CA ASN A 88 4.25 -15.68 -6.72
C ASN A 88 3.28 -15.85 -5.56
N THR A 89 2.00 -15.99 -5.88
CA THR A 89 0.99 -16.39 -4.89
C THR A 89 0.97 -17.90 -4.75
N ASP A 90 0.44 -18.37 -3.63
CA ASP A 90 -0.08 -19.73 -3.52
C ASP A 90 -1.30 -19.95 -4.44
N THR A 91 -1.91 -21.13 -4.33
CA THR A 91 -3.13 -21.46 -5.06
C THR A 91 -4.29 -20.54 -4.69
N ILE A 92 -4.78 -19.81 -5.70
CA ILE A 92 -5.91 -18.87 -5.59
C ILE A 92 -7.25 -19.62 -5.52
N GLY A 93 -7.34 -20.81 -6.13
CA GLY A 93 -8.51 -21.68 -6.10
C GLY A 93 -9.34 -21.61 -7.38
N GLN A 94 -10.66 -21.75 -7.30
CA GLN A 94 -11.52 -21.78 -8.49
C GLN A 94 -12.23 -20.45 -8.77
N LEU A 95 -12.50 -20.19 -10.05
CA LEU A 95 -13.42 -19.15 -10.54
C LEU A 95 -14.71 -19.80 -11.02
N ALA A 96 -15.83 -19.49 -10.35
CA ALA A 96 -17.13 -19.97 -10.76
C ALA A 96 -17.53 -19.42 -12.16
N PRO A 97 -18.42 -20.11 -12.91
CA PRO A 97 -18.87 -19.66 -14.22
C PRO A 97 -19.49 -18.26 -14.18
N ASN A 98 -19.11 -17.37 -15.11
CA ASN A 98 -19.66 -16.00 -15.23
C ASN A 98 -19.60 -15.16 -13.95
N ALA A 99 -18.73 -15.50 -13.00
CA ALA A 99 -18.66 -14.85 -11.70
C ALA A 99 -17.34 -14.09 -11.52
N PRO A 100 -17.38 -12.88 -10.93
CA PRO A 100 -16.18 -12.19 -10.49
C PRO A 100 -15.64 -12.83 -9.20
N LYS A 101 -14.31 -12.82 -9.06
CA LYS A 101 -13.60 -13.15 -7.83
C LYS A 101 -12.49 -12.14 -7.61
N ASP A 102 -12.38 -11.64 -6.39
CA ASP A 102 -11.27 -10.78 -6.02
C ASP A 102 -10.02 -11.61 -5.70
N VAL A 103 -8.90 -11.20 -6.27
CA VAL A 103 -7.56 -11.75 -6.03
C VAL A 103 -6.71 -10.62 -5.47
N THR A 104 -6.31 -10.76 -4.21
CA THR A 104 -5.45 -9.80 -3.53
C THR A 104 -4.02 -10.34 -3.49
N LEU A 105 -3.08 -9.57 -4.03
CA LEU A 105 -1.66 -9.90 -3.93
C LEU A 105 -1.13 -9.41 -2.58
N ASP A 106 -0.08 -10.05 -2.06
CA ASP A 106 0.62 -9.61 -0.87
C ASP A 106 2.08 -9.27 -1.22
N ILE A 107 2.31 -8.00 -1.54
CA ILE A 107 3.61 -7.51 -2.02
C ILE A 107 4.32 -6.85 -0.84
N ASN A 108 5.27 -7.56 -0.25
CA ASN A 108 6.03 -7.05 0.88
C ASN A 108 7.31 -6.34 0.41
N LEU A 109 7.44 -5.05 0.71
CA LEU A 109 8.69 -4.30 0.51
C LEU A 109 9.50 -4.37 1.80
N ALA A 110 10.61 -5.12 1.76
CA ALA A 110 11.59 -5.14 2.84
C ALA A 110 12.54 -3.93 2.79
N SER A 111 13.43 -3.79 3.77
CA SER A 111 14.28 -2.62 4.01
C SER A 111 14.99 -2.04 2.76
N GLU A 112 15.58 -2.87 1.90
CA GLU A 112 16.31 -2.38 0.71
C GLU A 112 15.36 -1.73 -0.31
N SER A 113 14.31 -2.44 -0.70
CA SER A 113 13.25 -1.95 -1.60
C SER A 113 12.55 -0.72 -1.00
N LEU A 114 12.25 -0.75 0.30
CA LEU A 114 11.63 0.37 1.02
C LEU A 114 12.51 1.61 1.00
N SER A 115 13.81 1.47 1.26
CA SER A 115 14.75 2.61 1.24
C SER A 115 14.85 3.24 -0.16
N THR A 116 14.74 2.43 -1.22
CA THR A 116 14.76 2.90 -2.60
C THR A 116 13.49 3.69 -2.93
N LEU A 117 12.33 3.16 -2.51
CA LEU A 117 11.04 3.85 -2.63
C LEU A 117 11.04 5.18 -1.88
N GLN A 118 11.50 5.19 -0.63
CA GLN A 118 11.58 6.39 0.20
C GLN A 118 12.47 7.46 -0.42
N GLN A 119 13.65 7.09 -0.92
CA GLN A 119 14.55 8.02 -1.60
C GLN A 119 13.89 8.67 -2.82
N ALA A 120 13.19 7.88 -3.63
CA ALA A 120 12.45 8.39 -4.79
C ALA A 120 11.32 9.36 -4.36
N LEU A 121 10.51 8.98 -3.37
CA LEU A 121 9.44 9.81 -2.83
C LEU A 121 9.96 11.09 -2.18
N PHE A 122 11.09 11.05 -1.47
CA PHE A 122 11.63 12.23 -0.81
C PHE A 122 12.15 13.27 -1.81
N LYS A 123 12.71 12.79 -2.91
CA LYS A 123 13.25 13.65 -3.98
C LYS A 123 12.14 14.34 -4.77
N ASP A 124 11.21 13.55 -5.31
CA ASP A 124 10.26 14.05 -6.31
C ASP A 124 8.85 14.27 -5.74
N LYS A 125 8.62 13.94 -4.45
CA LYS A 125 7.31 13.97 -3.75
C LYS A 125 6.22 13.12 -4.41
N LYS A 126 6.59 12.36 -5.43
CA LYS A 126 5.76 11.39 -6.13
C LYS A 126 6.65 10.33 -6.75
N VAL A 127 6.08 9.19 -7.06
CA VAL A 127 6.78 8.10 -7.75
C VAL A 127 5.79 7.31 -8.59
N ASP A 128 6.19 6.98 -9.82
CA ASP A 128 5.36 6.14 -10.69
C ASP A 128 5.61 4.68 -10.33
N TYR A 129 4.55 3.89 -10.20
CA TYR A 129 4.66 2.48 -9.90
C TYR A 129 3.79 1.66 -10.85
N GLN A 130 4.19 0.40 -11.05
CA GLN A 130 3.41 -0.57 -11.80
C GLN A 130 3.42 -1.92 -11.09
N VAL A 131 2.23 -2.50 -10.93
CA VAL A 131 2.05 -3.88 -10.51
C VAL A 131 1.60 -4.67 -11.74
N SER A 132 2.42 -5.61 -12.19
CA SER A 132 2.14 -6.44 -13.36
C SER A 132 2.48 -7.90 -13.11
N GLY A 133 1.89 -8.81 -13.86
CA GLY A 133 2.19 -10.23 -13.74
C GLY A 133 1.24 -11.08 -14.55
N ASP A 134 1.23 -12.38 -14.24
CA ASP A 134 0.50 -13.38 -15.01
C ASP A 134 -0.30 -14.31 -14.09
N LEU A 135 -1.58 -14.48 -14.39
CA LEU A 135 -2.38 -15.56 -13.81
C LEU A 135 -2.15 -16.85 -14.57
N ASN A 136 -1.84 -17.93 -13.86
CA ASN A 136 -1.77 -19.27 -14.42
C ASN A 136 -3.13 -19.97 -14.27
N ILE A 137 -3.77 -20.24 -15.41
CA ILE A 137 -5.14 -20.72 -15.48
C ILE A 137 -5.18 -21.88 -16.47
N MET A 138 -5.29 -23.12 -15.98
CA MET A 138 -5.25 -24.34 -16.84
C MET A 138 -4.05 -24.38 -17.80
N GLY A 139 -2.89 -23.87 -17.38
CA GLY A 139 -1.69 -23.78 -18.22
C GLY A 139 -1.72 -22.66 -19.28
N LEU A 140 -2.74 -21.80 -19.26
CA LEU A 140 -2.74 -20.52 -19.97
C LEU A 140 -2.21 -19.42 -19.05
N THR A 141 -1.46 -18.49 -19.63
CA THR A 141 -0.95 -17.29 -18.96
C THR A 141 -1.85 -16.12 -19.34
N VAL A 142 -2.46 -15.49 -18.34
CA VAL A 142 -3.31 -14.32 -18.52
C VAL A 142 -2.65 -13.12 -17.85
N PRO A 143 -2.10 -12.17 -18.63
CA PRO A 143 -1.38 -11.04 -18.07
C PRO A 143 -2.34 -10.06 -17.41
N PHE A 144 -1.85 -9.39 -16.37
CA PHE A 144 -2.48 -8.21 -15.79
C PHE A 144 -1.41 -7.14 -15.56
N SER A 145 -1.85 -5.89 -15.61
CA SER A 145 -0.99 -4.76 -15.29
C SER A 145 -1.82 -3.59 -14.80
N GLN A 146 -1.34 -2.91 -13.77
CA GLN A 146 -1.88 -1.66 -13.27
C GLN A 146 -0.73 -0.69 -13.02
N SER A 147 -0.82 0.49 -13.62
CA SER A 147 0.11 1.60 -13.39
C SER A 147 -0.62 2.74 -12.70
N SER A 148 0.07 3.40 -11.76
CA SER A 148 -0.43 4.61 -11.11
C SER A 148 0.76 5.40 -10.53
N THR A 149 0.46 6.51 -9.88
CA THR A 149 1.44 7.37 -9.23
C THR A 149 1.13 7.41 -7.73
N LEU A 150 2.13 7.13 -6.90
CA LEU A 150 2.06 7.32 -5.46
C LEU A 150 2.55 8.73 -5.14
N PHE A 151 1.73 9.51 -4.43
CA PHE A 151 2.02 10.87 -4.02
C PHE A 151 2.33 10.94 -2.52
N VAL A 152 3.31 11.76 -2.15
CA VAL A 152 3.47 12.20 -0.76
C VAL A 152 2.31 13.16 -0.44
N PRO A 153 1.56 12.95 0.67
CA PRO A 153 0.51 13.88 1.08
C PRO A 153 1.05 15.29 1.31
N GLU A 154 0.26 16.28 0.92
CA GLU A 154 0.57 17.67 1.25
C GLU A 154 0.12 17.94 2.68
N VAL A 155 1.03 18.42 3.53
CA VAL A 155 0.73 18.73 4.92
C VAL A 155 0.88 20.24 5.13
N SER A 156 -0.03 20.84 5.88
CA SER A 156 0.02 22.23 6.28
C SER A 156 -0.52 22.41 7.70
N VAL A 157 -0.03 23.42 8.42
CA VAL A 157 -0.62 23.79 9.71
C VAL A 157 -1.87 24.60 9.41
N SER A 158 -3.03 24.09 9.80
CA SER A 158 -4.32 24.75 9.59
C SER A 158 -4.65 25.69 10.75
N LYS A 159 -4.48 25.21 11.99
CA LYS A 159 -4.85 25.95 13.19
C LYS A 159 -3.99 25.57 14.38
N VAL A 160 -3.74 26.53 15.26
CA VAL A 160 -3.20 26.28 16.60
C VAL A 160 -4.15 26.90 17.61
N ASN A 161 -4.65 26.09 18.54
CA ASN A 161 -5.54 26.54 19.61
C ASN A 161 -4.88 26.32 20.97
N VAL A 162 -5.16 27.22 21.89
CA VAL A 162 -4.79 27.05 23.31
C VAL A 162 -5.94 26.31 23.99
N VAL A 163 -5.69 25.08 24.45
CA VAL A 163 -6.68 24.28 25.17
C VAL A 163 -6.70 24.67 26.64
N LYS A 164 -5.52 24.87 27.22
CA LYS A 164 -5.34 25.22 28.63
C LYS A 164 -4.05 26.00 28.83
N ALA A 165 -4.06 27.00 29.71
CA ALA A 165 -2.86 27.71 30.12
C ALA A 165 -2.80 27.82 31.65
N SER A 166 -1.58 27.71 32.21
CA SER A 166 -1.30 27.84 33.64
C SER A 166 0.12 28.36 33.86
N MET A 167 0.48 28.67 35.11
CA MET A 167 1.85 29.07 35.46
C MET A 167 2.89 27.96 35.23
N LYS A 168 2.48 26.69 35.08
CA LYS A 168 3.39 25.53 34.92
C LYS A 168 3.45 24.98 33.49
N GLU A 169 2.38 25.13 32.72
CA GLU A 169 2.27 24.59 31.37
C GLU A 169 1.20 25.31 30.53
N VAL A 170 1.40 25.25 29.22
CA VAL A 170 0.46 25.63 28.17
C VAL A 170 0.18 24.40 27.31
N GLN A 171 -1.08 24.01 27.21
CA GLN A 171 -1.55 22.93 26.34
C GLN A 171 -2.13 23.53 25.06
N LEU A 172 -1.59 23.11 23.93
CA LEU A 172 -1.99 23.51 22.59
C LEU A 172 -2.61 22.32 21.85
N MET A 173 -3.56 22.61 20.97
CA MET A 173 -4.02 21.67 19.95
C MET A 173 -3.60 22.23 18.59
N VAL A 174 -2.72 21.52 17.89
CA VAL A 174 -2.29 21.88 16.54
C VAL A 174 -3.03 21.01 15.53
N SER A 175 -3.84 21.63 14.69
CA SER A 175 -4.57 20.96 13.62
C SER A 175 -3.75 21.05 12.33
N PHE A 176 -3.37 19.91 11.78
CA PHE A 176 -2.70 19.78 10.49
C PHE A 176 -3.74 19.44 9.42
N ALA A 177 -3.83 20.25 8.38
CA ALA A 177 -4.57 19.90 7.18
C ALA A 177 -3.67 19.05 6.29
N ILE A 178 -4.17 17.90 5.86
CA ILE A 178 -3.46 16.94 5.03
C ILE A 178 -4.29 16.68 3.78
N ASP A 179 -3.74 16.94 2.60
CA ASP A 179 -4.34 16.59 1.32
C ASP A 179 -3.66 15.35 0.73
N ASN A 180 -4.43 14.28 0.59
CA ASN A 180 -3.98 13.02 0.03
C ASN A 180 -4.50 12.84 -1.39
N LYS A 181 -3.63 13.06 -2.37
CA LYS A 181 -3.93 12.89 -3.80
C LYS A 181 -3.98 11.43 -4.25
N ASN A 182 -3.61 10.48 -3.40
CA ASN A 182 -3.75 9.07 -3.72
C ASN A 182 -5.23 8.66 -3.71
N ASP A 183 -5.60 7.74 -4.59
CA ASP A 183 -6.93 7.14 -4.69
C ASP A 183 -7.18 6.06 -3.61
N PHE A 184 -6.30 5.98 -2.62
CA PHE A 184 -6.36 5.05 -1.50
C PHE A 184 -6.02 5.73 -0.17
N THR A 185 -6.42 5.05 0.91
CA THR A 185 -6.11 5.49 2.28
C THR A 185 -4.67 5.09 2.63
N LEU A 186 -3.90 6.06 3.13
CA LEU A 186 -2.57 5.82 3.67
C LEU A 186 -2.66 5.46 5.15
N PRO A 187 -2.21 4.27 5.58
CA PRO A 187 -2.06 3.98 7.00
C PRO A 187 -0.83 4.70 7.57
N LEU A 188 -0.98 5.25 8.75
CA LEU A 188 0.07 5.90 9.52
C LEU A 188 0.19 5.20 10.87
N GLN A 189 0.97 4.11 10.87
CA GLN A 189 1.20 3.27 12.06
C GLN A 189 2.27 3.86 12.98
N ASP A 190 3.32 4.45 12.41
CA ASP A 190 4.49 4.96 13.12
C ASP A 190 4.78 6.40 12.71
N LEU A 191 3.93 7.34 13.13
CA LEU A 191 4.16 8.75 12.89
C LEU A 191 4.92 9.35 14.07
N SER A 192 6.16 9.75 13.86
CA SER A 192 6.87 10.57 14.84
C SER A 192 6.74 12.05 14.45
N TYR A 193 6.59 12.91 15.45
CA TYR A 193 6.58 14.35 15.24
C TYR A 193 7.51 15.03 16.23
N SER A 194 8.04 16.16 15.79
CA SER A 194 8.74 17.09 16.67
C SER A 194 8.40 18.53 16.32
N VAL A 195 8.35 19.35 17.36
CA VAL A 195 8.18 20.79 17.25
C VAL A 195 9.38 21.43 17.92
N SER A 196 10.05 22.30 17.18
CA SER A 196 11.21 23.05 17.67
C SER A 196 11.11 24.53 17.32
N THR A 197 11.75 25.35 18.13
CA THR A 197 12.08 26.74 17.76
C THR A 197 13.44 26.76 17.07
N ALA A 198 13.85 27.94 16.58
CA ALA A 198 15.21 28.14 16.08
C ALA A 198 16.30 27.88 17.15
N ALA A 199 15.97 28.02 18.44
CA ALA A 199 16.94 27.92 19.53
C ALA A 199 16.94 26.55 20.23
N ALA A 200 15.80 25.87 20.31
CA ALA A 200 15.68 24.63 21.07
C ALA A 200 14.50 23.74 20.60
N PRO A 201 14.61 22.41 20.74
CA PRO A 201 13.47 21.50 20.64
C PRO A 201 12.47 21.78 21.77
N LEU A 202 11.18 21.80 21.45
CA LEU A 202 10.11 22.02 22.43
C LEU A 202 9.50 20.70 22.88
N ILE A 203 9.09 19.88 21.91
CA ILE A 203 8.39 18.62 22.16
C ILE A 203 8.62 17.64 21.01
N SER A 204 8.64 16.36 21.33
CA SER A 204 8.50 15.27 20.39
C SER A 204 7.49 14.26 20.91
N GLY A 205 6.87 13.52 19.99
CA GLY A 205 5.91 12.48 20.32
C GLY A 205 5.72 11.53 19.16
N ASN A 206 4.97 10.46 19.42
CA ASN A 206 4.62 9.46 18.43
C ASN A 206 3.09 9.31 18.42
N LEU A 207 2.53 9.21 17.22
CA LEU A 207 1.16 8.79 16.99
C LEU A 207 1.16 7.46 16.26
N ALA A 208 0.22 6.61 16.66
CA ALA A 208 -0.04 5.35 16.00
C ALA A 208 -1.48 5.26 15.50
N ASN A 209 -1.72 4.32 14.59
CA ASN A 209 -3.03 3.96 14.08
C ASN A 209 -3.81 5.11 13.41
N GLN A 210 -3.10 6.09 12.85
CA GLN A 210 -3.73 7.16 12.08
C GLN A 210 -4.01 6.68 10.65
N LYS A 211 -5.00 7.27 9.99
CA LYS A 211 -5.33 7.00 8.59
C LYS A 211 -5.57 8.31 7.87
N ILE A 212 -4.97 8.45 6.69
CA ILE A 212 -5.24 9.59 5.80
C ILE A 212 -6.06 9.05 4.63
N GLY A 213 -7.36 9.34 4.63
CA GLY A 213 -8.26 9.01 3.52
C GLY A 213 -7.93 9.81 2.27
N GLN A 214 -8.61 9.57 1.15
CA GLN A 214 -8.44 10.38 -0.05
C GLN A 214 -8.92 11.83 0.18
N GLY A 215 -8.20 12.81 -0.37
CA GLY A 215 -8.53 14.23 -0.29
C GLY A 215 -8.17 14.86 1.06
N ALA A 216 -9.00 15.78 1.53
CA ALA A 216 -8.74 16.58 2.72
C ALA A 216 -8.98 15.79 4.02
N ASN A 217 -7.96 15.78 4.87
CA ASN A 217 -7.96 15.17 6.19
C ASN A 217 -7.44 16.18 7.22
N VAL A 218 -7.76 15.96 8.49
CA VAL A 218 -7.23 16.75 9.61
C VAL A 218 -6.64 15.81 10.65
N ILE A 219 -5.40 16.05 11.06
CA ILE A 219 -4.78 15.40 12.21
C ILE A 219 -4.56 16.44 13.30
N GLU A 220 -5.02 16.14 14.51
CA GLU A 220 -4.84 17.02 15.67
C GLU A 220 -3.74 16.48 16.58
N LEU A 221 -2.74 17.31 16.84
CA LEU A 221 -1.64 17.00 17.76
C LEU A 221 -1.80 17.79 19.05
N PRO A 222 -2.08 17.13 20.18
CA PRO A 222 -1.99 17.78 21.47
C PRO A 222 -0.51 18.01 21.83
N LEU A 223 -0.17 19.26 22.15
CA LEU A 223 1.18 19.64 22.57
C LEU A 223 1.12 20.25 23.97
N THR A 224 1.90 19.71 24.91
CA THR A 224 2.05 20.30 26.25
C THR A 224 3.42 20.93 26.38
N LEU A 225 3.44 22.26 26.49
CA LEU A 225 4.65 23.05 26.67
C LEU A 225 4.79 23.43 28.14
N LYS A 226 5.86 23.01 28.81
CA LYS A 226 6.12 23.44 30.19
C LYS A 226 6.65 24.87 30.19
N THR A 227 6.26 25.69 31.15
CA THR A 227 6.73 27.07 31.23
C THR A 227 8.25 27.12 31.33
N SER A 228 8.91 26.17 32.01
CA SER A 228 10.38 26.10 32.05
C SER A 228 11.04 25.97 30.67
N GLN A 229 10.35 25.37 29.69
CA GLN A 229 10.80 25.29 28.30
C GLN A 229 10.54 26.58 27.52
N LEU A 230 9.64 27.43 28.03
CA LEU A 230 9.29 28.74 27.48
C LEU A 230 10.03 29.90 28.17
N VAL A 231 10.50 29.73 29.41
CA VAL A 231 10.99 30.80 30.31
C VAL A 231 12.20 31.57 29.76
N SER A 232 13.08 30.94 28.98
CA SER A 232 14.15 31.68 28.29
C SER A 232 13.63 32.64 27.21
N ASN A 233 12.37 32.47 26.81
CA ASN A 233 11.72 33.21 25.74
C ASN A 233 10.47 34.00 26.15
N VAL A 234 9.82 33.79 27.32
CA VAL A 234 8.54 34.46 27.66
C VAL A 234 8.60 35.98 27.51
N LEU A 235 9.66 36.64 28.01
CA LEU A 235 9.83 38.09 27.85
C LEU A 235 10.02 38.50 26.38
N SER A 236 10.67 37.65 25.59
CA SER A 236 10.84 37.82 24.15
C SER A 236 9.55 37.58 23.38
N LEU A 237 8.69 36.66 23.85
CA LEU A 237 7.36 36.37 23.29
C LEU A 237 6.37 37.50 23.56
N MET A 238 6.47 38.15 24.73
CA MET A 238 5.69 39.36 25.01
C MET A 238 6.09 40.54 24.11
N LYS A 239 7.36 40.64 23.73
CA LYS A 239 7.87 41.70 22.84
C LYS A 239 7.68 41.39 21.36
N ASN A 240 7.79 40.12 20.97
CA ASN A 240 7.52 39.62 19.63
C ASN A 240 6.75 38.29 19.75
N PRO A 241 5.41 38.31 19.62
CA PRO A 241 4.58 37.13 19.82
C PRO A 241 4.72 36.08 18.71
N ASN A 242 5.46 36.37 17.64
CA ASN A 242 5.67 35.44 16.54
C ASN A 242 6.84 34.50 16.85
N VAL A 243 6.56 33.21 16.89
CA VAL A 243 7.56 32.16 17.10
C VAL A 243 7.70 31.34 15.84
N PRO A 244 8.90 31.26 15.24
CA PRO A 244 9.16 30.27 14.21
C PRO A 244 9.12 28.88 14.84
N LEU A 245 8.08 28.12 14.51
CA LEU A 245 7.93 26.72 14.87
C LEU A 245 8.25 25.86 13.66
N THR A 246 9.27 25.04 13.78
CA THR A 246 9.55 23.98 12.82
C THR A 246 8.82 22.73 13.27
N VAL A 247 7.84 22.31 12.47
CA VAL A 247 7.20 21.01 12.61
C VAL A 247 7.91 20.03 11.70
N LYS A 248 8.37 18.92 12.27
CA LYS A 248 8.82 17.75 11.53
C LYS A 248 7.86 16.60 11.78
N ILE A 249 7.48 15.92 10.71
CA ILE A 249 6.72 14.68 10.73
C ILE A 249 7.56 13.66 9.97
N ASP A 250 7.80 12.52 10.60
CA ASP A 250 8.52 11.40 10.02
C ASP A 250 7.63 10.16 10.10
N SER A 251 7.49 9.48 8.97
CA SER A 251 6.72 8.25 8.84
C SER A 251 7.42 7.31 7.85
N PRO A 252 7.11 6.00 7.87
CA PRO A 252 7.66 5.06 6.89
C PRO A 252 7.38 5.44 5.42
N MET A 253 6.31 6.18 5.15
CA MET A 253 5.87 6.52 3.79
C MET A 253 6.34 7.89 3.32
N PHE A 254 6.52 8.84 4.23
CA PHE A 254 6.92 10.21 3.90
C PHE A 254 7.54 10.95 5.08
N ASN A 255 8.37 11.94 4.74
CA ASN A 255 8.82 12.97 5.66
C ASN A 255 8.23 14.32 5.28
N TYR A 256 7.97 15.14 6.28
CA TYR A 256 7.54 16.52 6.13
C TYR A 256 8.26 17.39 7.14
N GLN A 257 8.75 18.54 6.67
CA GLN A 257 9.31 19.56 7.53
C GLN A 257 8.87 20.92 7.00
N LYS A 258 8.30 21.74 7.89
CA LYS A 258 7.99 23.13 7.58
C LYS A 258 8.15 24.01 8.80
N THR A 259 8.68 25.21 8.58
CA THR A 259 8.74 26.26 9.58
C THR A 259 7.58 27.23 9.36
N GLU A 260 6.74 27.39 10.36
CA GLU A 260 5.60 28.30 10.37
C GLU A 260 5.78 29.34 11.46
N GLN A 261 5.31 30.57 11.23
CA GLN A 261 5.29 31.61 12.25
C GLN A 261 4.02 31.47 13.08
N LEU A 262 4.13 30.95 14.30
CA LEU A 262 3.00 30.91 15.21
C LEU A 262 2.89 32.25 15.95
N ASN A 263 1.80 32.96 15.73
CA ASN A 263 1.47 34.14 16.50
C ASN A 263 0.82 33.74 17.83
N LEU A 264 1.52 33.99 18.93
CA LEU A 264 1.11 33.70 20.30
C LEU A 264 0.48 34.92 21.00
N SER A 265 0.07 35.96 20.29
CA SER A 265 -0.52 37.15 20.90
C SER A 265 -1.77 36.84 21.71
N SER A 266 -2.52 35.78 21.35
CA SER A 266 -3.69 35.34 22.12
C SER A 266 -3.35 34.64 23.44
N LEU A 267 -2.07 34.40 23.75
CA LEU A 267 -1.63 33.83 25.03
C LEU A 267 -1.34 34.87 26.11
N PHE A 268 -1.28 36.17 25.75
CA PHE A 268 -0.89 37.27 26.63
C PHE A 268 -1.95 38.35 26.68
#